data_AF-A0A0P9EHB7-F1
#
_entry.id   AF-A0A0P9EHB7-F1
#
_cell.length_a   1.000
_cell.length_b   1.000
_cell.length_c   1.000
_cell.angle_alpha   90.00
_cell.angle_beta   90.00
_cell.angle_gamma   90.00
#
_symmetry.space_group_name_H-M   'P 1'
#
loop_
_entity.id
_entity.type
_entity.pdbx_description
1 polymer ?
#
loop_
_entity_poly.entity_id
_entity_poly.type
_entity_poly.pdbx_seq_one_letter_code
_entity_poly.pdbx_strand_id
1 'polypeptide(L)'
;MAKERLSLRGLVYCQNCQRRLTAEVHPRGEYYRCQNNINSKCSERYIPVKLLKNQVETLYNLMEPTTKLLKLLKAEIEEVQEIFQAKSKNEISNLKRKIAENEAKMDALVDNLGREKECLKERNCWSNT
;
A
#
# COMPACT_ATOMS: atom_id res chain seq x y z
N MET A 1 -3.78 27.60 20.38
CA MET A 1 -3.66 27.97 18.95
C MET A 1 -2.22 28.36 18.54
N ALA A 2 -1.16 27.65 18.98
CA ALA A 2 0.24 28.00 18.68
C ALA A 2 1.01 26.93 17.87
N LYS A 3 0.44 25.72 17.72
CA LYS A 3 1.15 24.55 17.19
C LYS A 3 1.39 24.61 15.68
N GLU A 4 0.55 25.33 14.93
CA GLU A 4 0.62 25.41 13.46
C GLU A 4 1.55 26.51 12.93
N ARG A 5 1.93 27.48 13.78
CA ARG A 5 2.70 28.63 13.32
C ARG A 5 4.14 28.28 12.94
N LEU A 6 4.74 27.32 13.65
CA LEU A 6 6.12 26.86 13.52
C LEU A 6 6.22 25.40 13.06
N SER A 7 5.42 25.01 12.07
CA SER A 7 5.25 23.63 11.59
C SER A 7 6.52 22.95 11.09
N LEU A 8 7.53 23.71 10.65
CA LEU A 8 8.79 23.16 10.13
C LEU A 8 9.82 22.85 11.24
N ARG A 9 9.44 22.99 12.52
CA ARG A 9 10.34 22.67 13.64
C ARG A 9 10.73 21.19 13.60
N GLY A 10 12.04 20.93 13.60
CA GLY A 10 12.60 19.57 13.56
C GLY A 10 12.83 19.01 12.15
N LEU A 11 12.35 19.70 11.11
CA LEU A 11 12.57 19.31 9.71
C LEU A 11 13.65 20.14 9.02
N VAL A 12 13.92 21.36 9.51
CA VAL A 12 14.88 22.27 8.90
C VAL A 12 16.23 22.20 9.61
N TYR A 13 17.28 22.09 8.81
CA TYR A 13 18.68 22.02 9.24
C TYR A 13 19.45 23.19 8.67
N CYS A 14 20.40 23.68 9.46
CA CYS A 14 21.36 24.68 9.02
C CYS A 14 22.38 24.04 8.06
N GLN A 15 22.64 24.67 6.92
CA GLN A 15 23.56 24.13 5.93
C GLN A 15 25.00 24.12 6.44
N ASN A 16 25.39 25.14 7.21
CA ASN A 16 26.74 25.28 7.72
C ASN A 16 27.01 24.40 8.96
N CYS A 17 26.10 24.43 9.93
CA CYS A 17 26.28 23.76 11.22
C CYS A 17 25.70 22.32 11.22
N GLN A 18 24.90 21.94 10.21
CA GLN A 18 24.17 20.65 10.08
C GLN A 18 23.31 20.29 11.29
N ARG A 19 22.93 21.29 12.09
CA ARG A 19 22.04 21.14 13.25
C ARG A 19 20.65 21.60 12.91
N ARG A 20 19.69 21.10 13.67
CA ARG A 20 18.29 21.54 13.58
C ARG A 20 18.17 23.01 13.94
N LEU A 21 17.39 23.75 13.16
CA LEU A 21 17.02 25.11 13.49
C LEU A 21 15.99 25.13 14.62
N THR A 22 16.16 26.06 15.55
CA THR A 22 15.19 26.32 16.62
C THR A 22 14.28 27.46 16.18
N ALA A 23 12.99 27.33 16.47
CA ALA A 23 12.02 28.38 16.23
C ALA A 23 11.93 29.32 17.44
N GLU A 24 11.93 30.62 17.17
CA GLU A 24 11.81 31.68 18.17
C GLU A 24 10.68 32.64 17.76
N VAL A 25 9.85 33.01 18.73
CA VAL A 25 8.77 33.99 18.56
C VAL A 25 9.23 35.30 19.15
N HIS A 26 9.34 36.33 18.32
CA HIS A 26 9.70 37.69 18.71
C HIS A 26 8.48 38.61 18.53
N PRO A 27 8.38 39.76 19.23
CA PRO A 27 7.32 40.75 18.99
C PRO A 27 7.27 41.27 17.55
N ARG A 28 8.42 41.24 16.86
CA ARG A 28 8.57 41.64 15.44
C ARG A 28 8.29 40.51 14.43
N GLY A 29 7.94 39.31 14.89
CA GLY A 29 7.63 38.16 14.04
C GLY A 29 8.28 36.86 14.49
N GLU A 30 8.10 35.82 13.69
CA GLU A 30 8.55 34.46 13.98
C GLU A 30 9.73 34.09 13.09
N TYR A 31 10.76 33.50 13.69
CA TYR A 31 12.04 33.24 13.04
C TYR A 31 12.59 31.87 13.41
N TYR A 32 13.36 31.27 12.51
CA TYR A 32 14.21 30.11 12.75
C TYR A 32 15.68 30.53 12.87
N ARG A 33 16.44 29.84 13.73
CA ARG A 33 17.85 30.16 14.02
C ARG A 33 18.69 28.92 14.32
N CYS A 34 19.94 28.85 13.83
CA CYS A 34 20.93 27.85 14.31
C CYS A 34 21.44 28.32 15.68
N GLN A 35 21.37 27.43 16.67
CA GLN A 35 21.97 27.69 17.98
C GLN A 35 23.48 27.59 17.89
N ASN A 36 24.17 28.60 18.44
CA ASN A 36 25.63 28.57 18.57
C ASN A 36 26.05 27.48 19.55
N ASN A 37 27.14 26.80 19.25
CA ASN A 37 27.79 25.92 20.20
C ASN A 37 29.05 26.58 20.77
N ILE A 38 29.50 26.06 21.91
CA ILE A 38 30.78 26.38 22.53
C ILE A 38 31.94 26.18 21.53
N ASN A 39 31.88 25.16 20.67
CA ASN A 39 32.97 24.80 19.75
C ASN A 39 32.84 25.40 18.34
N SER A 40 31.69 25.97 17.96
CA SER A 40 31.48 26.53 16.61
C SER A 40 30.38 27.59 16.64
N LYS A 41 30.74 28.84 16.33
CA LYS A 41 29.77 29.94 16.15
C LYS A 41 29.18 29.84 14.75
N CYS A 42 27.88 29.59 14.64
CA CYS A 42 27.19 29.64 13.37
C CYS A 42 26.82 31.11 13.09
N SER A 43 27.36 31.67 12.01
CA SER A 43 27.11 33.07 11.62
C SER A 43 25.86 33.23 10.73
N GLU A 44 25.02 32.20 10.65
CA GLU A 44 23.79 32.28 9.88
C GLU A 44 22.80 33.27 10.51
N ARG A 45 22.11 34.01 9.63
CA ARG A 45 21.12 35.00 10.03
C ARG A 45 19.83 34.31 10.50
N TYR A 46 19.00 35.07 11.21
CA TYR A 46 17.65 34.67 11.54
C TYR A 46 16.83 34.52 10.25
N ILE A 47 16.17 33.39 10.08
CA ILE A 47 15.39 33.08 8.89
C ILE A 47 13.91 33.29 9.21
N PRO A 48 13.20 34.22 8.55
CA PRO A 48 11.78 34.42 8.78
C PRO A 48 10.97 33.17 8.42
N VAL A 49 10.01 32.78 9.27
CA VAL A 49 9.16 31.60 9.05
C VAL A 49 8.43 31.66 7.71
N LYS A 50 7.95 32.84 7.30
CA LYS A 50 7.29 33.06 6.00
C LYS A 50 8.17 32.67 4.81
N LEU A 51 9.47 32.95 4.87
CA LEU A 51 10.39 32.64 3.77
C LEU A 51 10.45 31.12 3.55
N LEU A 52 10.65 30.36 4.63
CA LEU A 52 10.70 28.90 4.57
C LEU A 52 9.36 28.29 4.15
N LYS A 53 8.24 28.84 4.65
CA LYS A 53 6.91 28.40 4.21
C LYS A 53 6.72 28.57 2.71
N ASN A 54 7.04 29.74 2.17
CA ASN A 54 6.92 29.99 0.73
C ASN A 54 7.82 29.08 -0.11
N GLN A 55 9.04 28.78 0.37
CA GLN A 55 9.93 27.84 -0.32
C GLN A 55 9.35 26.43 -0.35
N VAL A 56 8.81 25.95 0.78
CA VAL A 56 8.16 24.63 0.87
C VAL A 56 6.91 24.58 -0.01
N GLU A 57 6.06 25.61 0.02
CA GLU A 57 4.88 25.70 -0.84
C GLU A 57 5.25 25.68 -2.33
N THR A 58 6.30 26.41 -2.72
CA THR A 58 6.79 26.41 -4.10
C THR A 58 7.24 25.01 -4.53
N LEU A 59 8.01 24.32 -3.68
CA LEU A 59 8.45 22.95 -3.94
C LEU A 59 7.27 21.98 -4.00
N TYR A 60 6.28 22.15 -3.12
CA TYR A 60 5.08 21.32 -3.10
C TYR A 60 4.29 21.47 -4.40
N ASN A 61 4.07 22.70 -4.85
CA ASN A 61 3.36 22.99 -6.10
C ASN A 61 4.08 22.45 -7.34
N LEU A 62 5.42 22.37 -7.31
CA LEU A 62 6.21 21.76 -8.38
C LEU A 62 6.11 20.23 -8.38
N MET A 63 5.98 19.61 -7.21
CA MET A 63 5.84 18.17 -7.06
C MET A 63 4.39 17.70 -7.23
N GLU A 64 3.41 18.60 -7.11
CA GLU A 64 2.01 18.26 -7.22
C GLU A 64 1.71 17.71 -8.63
N PRO A 65 1.29 16.44 -8.74
CA PRO A 65 1.01 15.85 -10.03
C PRO A 65 -0.18 16.56 -10.67
N THR A 66 -0.05 16.88 -11.96
CA THR A 66 -1.14 17.54 -12.70
C THR A 66 -2.42 16.73 -12.62
N THR A 67 -3.57 17.42 -12.58
CA THR A 67 -4.90 16.77 -12.55
C THR A 67 -5.11 15.84 -13.75
N LYS A 68 -4.48 16.13 -14.89
CA LYS A 68 -4.46 15.25 -16.07
C LYS A 68 -3.75 13.93 -15.77
N LEU A 69 -2.57 13.97 -15.16
CA LEU A 69 -1.83 12.77 -14.77
C LEU A 69 -2.62 11.93 -13.76
N LEU A 70 -3.23 12.58 -12.76
CA LEU A 70 -4.06 11.89 -11.76
C LEU A 70 -5.26 11.18 -12.39
N LYS A 71 -5.91 11.80 -13.39
CA LYS A 71 -7.01 11.17 -14.13
C LYS A 71 -6.55 9.96 -14.94
N LEU A 72 -5.40 10.06 -15.61
CA LEU A 72 -4.82 8.94 -16.35
C LEU A 72 -4.45 7.78 -15.42
N LEU A 73 -3.80 8.08 -14.29
CA LEU A 73 -3.44 7.09 -13.28
C LEU A 73 -4.69 6.40 -12.72
N LYS A 74 -5.76 7.16 -12.45
CA LYS A 74 -7.02 6.60 -11.99
C LYS A 74 -7.63 5.63 -13.01
N ALA A 75 -7.67 6.04 -14.29
CA ALA A 75 -8.20 5.20 -15.35
C ALA A 75 -7.39 3.90 -15.50
N GLU A 76 -6.06 3.97 -15.44
CA GLU A 76 -5.18 2.79 -15.49
C GLU A 76 -5.46 1.83 -14.32
N ILE A 77 -5.62 2.36 -13.10
CA ILE A 77 -5.94 1.55 -11.91
C ILE A 77 -7.29 0.85 -12.09
N GLU A 78 -8.30 1.57 -12.60
CA GLU A 78 -9.63 1.00 -12.86
C GLU A 78 -9.57 -0.11 -13.92
N GLU A 79 -8.84 0.10 -15.03
CA GLU A 79 -8.65 -0.91 -16.07
C GLU A 79 -7.96 -2.18 -15.55
N VAL A 80 -6.85 -2.02 -14.81
CA VAL A 80 -6.13 -3.15 -14.19
C VAL A 80 -7.05 -3.93 -13.24
N GLN A 81 -7.87 -3.22 -12.47
CA GLN A 81 -8.82 -3.83 -11.54
C GLN A 81 -9.90 -4.62 -12.28
N GLU A 82 -10.45 -4.10 -13.37
CA GLU A 82 -11.45 -4.78 -14.18
C GLU A 82 -10.89 -6.06 -14.81
N ILE A 83 -9.69 -5.98 -15.40
CA ILE A 83 -9.00 -7.13 -15.99
C ILE A 83 -8.75 -8.21 -14.93
N PHE A 84 -8.26 -7.80 -13.76
CA PHE A 84 -8.01 -8.73 -12.65
C PHE A 84 -9.30 -9.44 -12.22
N GLN A 85 -10.39 -8.69 -12.02
CA GLN A 85 -11.69 -9.27 -11.64
C GLN A 85 -12.23 -10.22 -12.69
N ALA A 86 -12.12 -9.88 -13.98
CA ALA A 86 -12.55 -10.75 -15.07
C ALA A 86 -11.76 -12.07 -15.08
N LYS A 87 -10.43 -12.00 -14.94
CA LYS A 87 -9.57 -13.18 -14.85
C LYS A 87 -9.90 -14.04 -13.63
N SER A 88 -10.01 -13.44 -12.45
CA SER A 88 -10.35 -14.17 -11.22
C SER A 88 -11.72 -14.85 -11.31
N LYS A 89 -12.73 -14.19 -11.88
CA LYS A 89 -14.06 -14.80 -12.09
C LYS A 89 -13.99 -16.03 -13.01
N ASN A 90 -13.26 -15.92 -14.12
CA ASN A 90 -13.06 -17.01 -15.05
C ASN A 90 -12.30 -18.19 -14.41
N GLU A 91 -11.24 -17.90 -13.67
CA GLU A 91 -10.47 -18.90 -12.93
C GLU A 91 -11.32 -19.62 -11.88
N ILE A 92 -12.08 -18.88 -11.08
CA ILE A 92 -12.99 -19.46 -10.08
C ILE A 92 -14.04 -20.36 -10.75
N SER A 93 -14.64 -19.90 -11.85
CA SER A 93 -15.62 -20.70 -12.60
C SER A 93 -15.00 -21.99 -13.14
N ASN A 94 -13.81 -21.91 -13.73
CA ASN A 94 -13.08 -23.07 -14.24
C ASN A 94 -12.71 -24.06 -13.13
N LEU A 95 -12.27 -23.57 -11.98
CA LEU A 95 -11.95 -24.40 -10.82
C LEU A 95 -13.19 -25.09 -10.27
N LYS A 96 -14.32 -24.38 -10.14
CA LYS A 96 -15.60 -24.98 -9.73
C LYS A 96 -16.04 -26.09 -10.66
N ARG A 97 -15.92 -25.90 -11.98
CA ARG A 97 -16.22 -26.94 -12.96
C ARG A 97 -15.33 -28.17 -12.77
N LYS A 98 -14.02 -27.98 -12.62
CA LYS A 98 -13.07 -29.08 -12.38
C LYS A 98 -13.36 -29.84 -11.08
N ILE A 99 -13.77 -29.14 -10.03
CA ILE A 99 -14.18 -29.77 -8.77
C ILE A 99 -15.39 -30.67 -9.02
N ALA A 100 -16.46 -30.15 -9.64
CA ALA A 100 -17.66 -30.93 -9.92
C ALA A 100 -17.39 -32.15 -10.84
N GLU A 101 -16.54 -31.99 -11.86
CA GLU A 101 -16.12 -33.10 -12.72
C GLU A 101 -15.35 -34.18 -11.94
N ASN A 102 -14.51 -33.78 -10.99
CA ASN A 102 -13.76 -34.72 -10.16
C ASN A 102 -14.66 -35.40 -9.12
N GLU A 103 -15.59 -34.68 -8.51
CA GLU A 103 -16.62 -35.23 -7.61
C GLU A 103 -17.45 -36.30 -8.32
N ALA A 104 -17.98 -36.01 -9.51
CA ALA A 104 -18.73 -36.98 -10.30
C ALA A 104 -17.91 -38.24 -10.67
N LYS A 105 -16.61 -38.07 -10.95
CA LYS A 105 -15.72 -39.22 -11.20
C LYS A 105 -15.49 -40.05 -9.92
N MET A 106 -15.35 -39.40 -8.77
CA MET A 106 -15.22 -40.10 -7.49
C MET A 106 -16.47 -40.91 -7.18
N ASP A 107 -17.66 -40.32 -7.33
CA ASP A 107 -18.94 -41.01 -7.12
C ASP A 107 -19.07 -42.23 -8.04
N ALA A 108 -18.75 -42.08 -9.33
CA ALA A 108 -18.78 -43.19 -10.28
C ALA A 108 -17.80 -44.32 -9.92
N LEU A 109 -16.61 -44.00 -9.42
CA LEU A 109 -15.64 -45.00 -8.95
C LEU A 109 -16.15 -45.72 -7.70
N VAL A 110 -16.75 -45.00 -6.75
CA VAL A 110 -17.34 -45.59 -5.54
C VAL A 110 -18.48 -46.55 -5.91
N ASP A 111 -19.36 -46.16 -6.82
CA ASP A 111 -20.45 -47.02 -7.31
C ASP A 111 -19.93 -48.27 -8.01
N ASN A 112 -18.90 -48.14 -8.85
CA ASN A 112 -18.26 -49.28 -9.51
C ASN A 112 -17.66 -50.27 -8.50
N LEU A 113 -16.92 -49.77 -7.51
CA LEU A 113 -16.34 -50.60 -6.44
C LEU A 113 -17.42 -51.27 -5.57
N GLY A 114 -18.54 -50.58 -5.33
CA GLY A 114 -19.71 -51.16 -4.65
C GLY A 114 -20.28 -52.34 -5.44
N ARG A 115 -20.55 -52.16 -6.74
CA ARG A 115 -21.04 -53.20 -7.64
C ARG A 115 -20.10 -54.40 -7.73
N GLU A 116 -18.78 -54.16 -7.83
CA GLU A 116 -17.79 -55.24 -7.86
C GLU A 116 -17.83 -56.10 -6.57
N LYS A 117 -17.97 -55.46 -5.41
CA LYS A 117 -18.09 -56.18 -4.13
C LYS A 117 -19.36 -57.02 -4.04
N GLU A 118 -20.51 -56.50 -4.49
CA GLU A 118 -21.76 -57.26 -4.54
C GLU A 118 -21.65 -58.48 -5.46
N CYS A 119 -21.07 -58.30 -6.66
CA CYS A 119 -20.86 -59.37 -7.61
C CYS A 119 -19.88 -60.46 -7.11
N LEU A 120 -18.87 -60.09 -6.31
CA LEU A 120 -17.97 -61.04 -5.65
C LEU A 120 -18.68 -61.80 -4.51
N LYS A 121 -19.56 -61.13 -3.77
CA LYS A 121 -20.35 -61.75 -2.69
C LYS A 121 -21.33 -62.78 -3.25
N GLU A 122 -22.00 -62.49 -4.35
CA GLU A 122 -22.91 -63.42 -5.03
C GLU A 122 -22.17 -64.63 -5.60
N ARG A 123 -21.01 -64.44 -6.25
CA ARG A 123 -20.18 -65.56 -6.73
C ARG A 123 -19.72 -66.49 -5.61
N ASN A 124 -19.32 -65.95 -4.47
CA ASN A 124 -18.91 -66.75 -3.31
C ASN A 124 -20.09 -67.46 -2.61
N CYS A 125 -21.32 -67.00 -2.80
CA CYS A 125 -22.53 -67.64 -2.24
C CYS A 125 -22.86 -68.97 -2.93
N TRP A 126 -22.46 -69.16 -4.19
CA TRP A 126 -22.73 -70.37 -4.96
C TRP A 126 -21.65 -71.46 -4.79
N SER A 127 -20.50 -71.12 -4.22
CA SER A 127 -19.38 -72.05 -4.00
C SER A 127 -19.33 -72.66 -2.59
N ASN A 128 -20.27 -72.31 -1.70
CA ASN A 128 -20.35 -72.80 -0.31
C ASN A 128 -21.64 -73.59 0.02
N THR A 129 -22.37 -74.07 -1.01
CA THR A 129 -23.52 -74.98 -0.85
C THR A 129 -23.19 -76.33 -1.46
#